data_AF-A0AAW7QPT0-F1
#
_entry.id   AF-A0AAW7QPT0-F1
#
_cell.length_a   1.000
_cell.length_b   1.000
_cell.length_c   1.000
_cell.angle_alpha   90.00
_cell.angle_beta   90.00
_cell.angle_gamma   90.00
#
_symmetry.space_group_name_H-M   'P 1'
#
loop_
_entity.id
_entity.type
_entity.pdbx_description
1 polymer ?
#
loop_
_entity_poly.entity_id
_entity_poly.type
_entity_poly.pdbx_seq_one_letter_code
_entity_poly.pdbx_strand_id
1 'polypeptide(L)'
;MNIIPYRVTLLEPLLATRIAGDPNSGVSYPYVPGSLVRGAALAAYMRERDIAALDAGAEDVRRLFFDGRTRYLNAYPVDARGVRTLPTPRSLFHVKGEETSIYDFALETIYEVEDEKAQFVAAAKESQPFCWMEDNHIFFIAPERRINVHTQRDRVKGRATEESGAVFQYDALEEGQTFAGWVLVDEDADVELVSSLLQHIYRLGGSSNSGYGRVAVEVEAPQDVWRETPNRIAPIDDGETFVVTLLSDTAVRDPNTGQYTWNLQPALQQLLGVEIERVQTAAGEEEQRGVWRLEEAGGFNRAWGLPLSQAQVIASGSTFVFRARAAIPLEAIFSAEWRGIGERRSEGFGRLAFNWQSEARLTRVTPPESSPIAQPTPKLNGVAYDMAQRMAMRMLRRELDGKLRKAINDIQIPKRPPISNAQISRLRIIAREALPHGDLARLQRYLEENIKTRRSVRDQFDRTRLGSEGERLSRWLEERLSQPETVWNKLGAQNLSKRIGDNVQVSIHGNEALAHEYTIRLIDGVLAKLAKERRTEDGGSR
;
A
#
# COMPACT_ATOMS: atom_id res chain seq x y z
N MET A 1 10.23 20.09 -25.14
CA MET A 1 9.16 19.87 -24.14
C MET A 1 8.75 18.41 -24.29
N ASN A 2 9.09 17.56 -23.33
CA ASN A 2 8.79 16.13 -23.42
C ASN A 2 7.99 15.69 -22.22
N ILE A 3 7.05 14.80 -22.49
CA ILE A 3 6.09 14.29 -21.52
C ILE A 3 6.31 12.80 -21.47
N ILE A 4 6.52 12.25 -20.28
CA ILE A 4 6.65 10.82 -20.07
C ILE A 4 5.42 10.36 -19.27
N PRO A 5 4.38 9.84 -19.93
CA PRO A 5 3.24 9.27 -19.24
C PRO A 5 3.63 7.95 -18.57
N TYR A 6 3.08 7.72 -17.39
CA TYR A 6 3.27 6.46 -16.69
C TYR A 6 2.02 6.07 -15.91
N ARG A 7 1.87 4.77 -15.70
CA ARG A 7 0.83 4.16 -14.87
C ARG A 7 1.48 3.38 -13.74
N VAL A 8 0.96 3.55 -12.53
CA VAL A 8 1.38 2.86 -11.31
C VAL A 8 0.24 1.98 -10.83
N THR A 9 0.40 0.67 -10.93
CA THR A 9 -0.54 -0.30 -10.36
C THR A 9 -0.06 -0.73 -8.99
N LEU A 10 -0.94 -0.64 -7.99
CA LEU A 10 -0.64 -1.01 -6.61
C LEU A 10 -0.69 -2.53 -6.46
N LEU A 11 0.45 -3.16 -6.16
CA LEU A 11 0.53 -4.62 -5.93
C LEU A 11 0.35 -4.98 -4.46
N GLU A 12 0.63 -4.03 -3.57
CA GLU A 12 0.34 -4.05 -2.14
C GLU A 12 -0.34 -2.72 -1.79
N PRO A 13 -1.04 -2.61 -0.65
CA PRO A 13 -1.59 -1.34 -0.20
C PRO A 13 -0.50 -0.27 -0.12
N LEU A 14 -0.82 0.96 -0.53
CA LEU A 14 0.14 2.06 -0.56
C LEU A 14 -0.17 3.09 0.53
N LEU A 15 0.81 3.31 1.41
CA LEU A 15 0.79 4.39 2.37
C LEU A 15 1.61 5.58 1.82
N ALA A 16 0.95 6.45 1.05
CA ALA A 16 1.50 7.73 0.62
C ALA A 16 1.23 8.78 1.72
N THR A 17 2.00 8.71 2.80
CA THR A 17 1.71 9.42 4.05
C THR A 17 1.54 10.94 3.86
N ARG A 18 0.40 11.47 4.30
CA ARG A 18 0.16 12.91 4.46
C ARG A 18 0.49 13.35 5.89
N ILE A 19 0.81 14.63 6.06
CA ILE A 19 0.91 15.25 7.40
C ILE A 19 -0.52 15.54 7.90
N ALA A 20 -1.25 14.50 8.29
CA ALA A 20 -2.54 14.67 8.93
C ALA A 20 -2.89 13.45 9.79
N GLY A 21 -3.46 13.70 10.97
CA GLY A 21 -3.95 12.68 11.88
C GLY A 21 -3.24 12.67 13.24
N ASP A 22 -3.61 11.70 14.06
CA ASP A 22 -2.96 11.35 15.33
C ASP A 22 -1.54 10.80 15.03
N PRO A 23 -0.51 11.05 15.87
CA PRO A 23 0.82 10.44 15.76
C PRO A 23 0.84 8.91 15.55
N ASN A 24 -0.19 8.21 16.03
CA ASN A 24 -0.36 6.76 15.89
C ASN A 24 -1.20 6.33 14.67
N SER A 25 -1.60 7.29 13.82
CA SER A 25 -2.36 7.06 12.60
C SER A 25 -1.59 7.56 11.38
N GLY A 26 -1.30 6.65 10.45
CA GLY A 26 -0.77 7.01 9.14
C GLY A 26 -1.91 7.09 8.15
N VAL A 27 -2.17 8.27 7.59
CA VAL A 27 -3.17 8.45 6.54
C VAL A 27 -2.49 8.68 5.21
N SER A 28 -2.92 7.98 4.17
CA SER A 28 -2.44 8.17 2.81
C SER A 28 -3.14 9.36 2.13
N TYR A 29 -2.43 10.10 1.29
CA TYR A 29 -3.07 10.89 0.23
C TYR A 29 -4.02 10.01 -0.60
N PRO A 30 -5.09 10.58 -1.18
CA PRO A 30 -5.98 9.85 -2.08
C PRO A 30 -5.38 9.65 -3.50
N TYR A 31 -4.11 10.02 -3.70
CA TYR A 31 -3.36 9.91 -4.95
C TYR A 31 -1.91 9.52 -4.65
N VAL A 32 -1.12 9.24 -5.69
CA VAL A 32 0.32 9.01 -5.57
C VAL A 32 1.06 10.35 -5.77
N PRO A 33 1.69 10.93 -4.74
CA PRO A 33 2.34 12.24 -4.88
C PRO A 33 3.53 12.21 -5.82
N GLY A 34 3.72 13.28 -6.59
CA GLY A 34 4.87 13.46 -7.48
C GLY A 34 6.22 13.41 -6.74
N SER A 35 6.26 13.93 -5.52
CA SER A 35 7.43 13.80 -4.61
C SER A 35 7.81 12.35 -4.31
N LEU A 36 6.84 11.44 -4.24
CA LEU A 36 7.06 10.03 -3.96
C LEU A 36 7.67 9.32 -5.17
N VAL A 37 7.15 9.63 -6.37
CA VAL A 37 7.68 9.12 -7.64
C VAL A 37 9.09 9.66 -7.88
N ARG A 38 9.30 10.96 -7.68
CA ARG A 38 10.62 11.61 -7.73
C ARG A 38 11.63 10.95 -6.81
N GLY A 39 11.25 10.70 -5.55
CA GLY A 39 12.12 10.04 -4.58
C GLY A 39 12.47 8.60 -4.97
N ALA A 40 11.54 7.88 -5.60
CA ALA A 40 11.77 6.53 -6.10
C ALA A 40 12.64 6.51 -7.36
N ALA A 41 12.44 7.46 -8.29
CA ALA A 41 13.30 7.66 -9.45
C ALA A 41 14.74 8.01 -9.02
N LEU A 42 14.90 8.88 -8.03
CA LEU A 42 16.20 9.22 -7.44
C LEU A 42 16.86 7.99 -6.78
N ALA A 43 16.09 7.15 -6.10
CA ALA A 43 16.61 5.89 -5.54
C ALA A 43 16.98 4.87 -6.63
N ALA A 44 16.28 4.84 -7.77
CA ALA A 44 16.68 4.07 -8.94
C ALA A 44 17.99 4.61 -9.52
N TYR A 45 18.12 5.92 -9.69
CA TYR A 45 19.31 6.59 -10.19
C TYR A 45 20.55 6.26 -9.36
N MET A 46 20.42 6.35 -8.03
CA MET A 46 21.52 6.02 -7.13
C MET A 46 21.95 4.56 -7.23
N ARG A 47 21.01 3.63 -7.43
CA ARG A 47 21.30 2.19 -7.60
C ARG A 47 21.96 1.91 -8.94
N GLU A 48 21.47 2.50 -10.03
CA GLU A 48 22.06 2.31 -11.37
C GLU A 48 23.49 2.85 -11.45
N ARG A 49 23.79 3.92 -10.71
CA ARG A 49 25.12 4.55 -10.64
C ARG A 49 26.02 4.00 -9.53
N ASP A 50 25.53 3.06 -8.71
CA ASP A 50 26.22 2.51 -7.54
C ASP A 50 26.78 3.58 -6.58
N ILE A 51 25.97 4.62 -6.31
CA ILE A 51 26.34 5.73 -5.42
C ILE A 51 25.62 5.64 -4.07
N ALA A 52 26.40 5.69 -2.99
CA ALA A 52 25.87 5.64 -1.62
C ALA A 52 25.33 7.00 -1.14
N ALA A 53 25.90 8.10 -1.65
CA ALA A 53 25.52 9.47 -1.30
C ALA A 53 25.36 10.30 -2.57
N LEU A 54 24.30 11.10 -2.62
CA LEU A 54 23.97 11.95 -3.75
C LEU A 54 24.52 13.36 -3.52
N ASP A 55 25.27 13.88 -4.49
CA ASP A 55 25.58 15.31 -4.54
C ASP A 55 24.41 16.08 -5.15
N ALA A 56 23.58 16.69 -4.31
CA ALA A 56 22.44 17.50 -4.76
C ALA A 56 22.84 18.80 -5.47
N GLY A 57 24.13 19.17 -5.45
CA GLY A 57 24.67 20.33 -6.15
C GLY A 57 25.09 20.06 -7.60
N ALA A 58 25.29 18.79 -7.97
CA ALA A 58 25.69 18.39 -9.31
C ALA A 58 24.65 18.80 -10.36
N GLU A 59 25.09 19.23 -11.54
CA GLU A 59 24.22 19.80 -12.60
C GLU A 59 23.11 18.83 -13.00
N ASP A 60 23.50 17.58 -13.26
CA ASP A 60 22.60 16.51 -13.68
C ASP A 60 21.58 16.19 -12.59
N VAL A 61 22.03 16.06 -11.35
CA VAL A 61 21.16 15.78 -10.20
C VAL A 61 20.16 16.93 -9.97
N ARG A 62 20.62 18.18 -10.06
CA ARG A 62 19.75 19.36 -9.91
C ARG A 62 18.69 19.39 -11.00
N ARG A 63 19.10 19.21 -12.24
CA ARG A 63 18.23 19.23 -13.42
C ARG A 63 17.20 18.09 -13.42
N LEU A 64 17.63 16.88 -13.05
CA LEU A 64 16.77 15.70 -13.02
C LEU A 64 15.79 15.67 -11.83
N PHE A 65 16.12 16.32 -10.71
CA PHE A 65 15.36 16.11 -9.47
C PHE A 65 15.01 17.37 -8.67
N PHE A 66 15.71 18.50 -8.78
CA PHE A 66 15.58 19.58 -7.78
C PHE A 66 15.27 20.97 -8.32
N ASP A 67 15.71 21.35 -9.52
CA ASP A 67 15.58 22.74 -10.02
C ASP A 67 14.32 23.00 -10.85
N GLY A 68 13.53 21.95 -11.12
CA GLY A 68 12.26 22.04 -11.83
C GLY A 68 12.34 21.99 -13.34
N ARG A 69 13.51 21.68 -13.94
CA ARG A 69 13.61 21.29 -15.36
C ARG A 69 12.99 19.92 -15.64
N THR A 70 13.08 19.03 -14.67
CA THR A 70 12.29 17.78 -14.60
C THR A 70 11.24 17.89 -13.48
N ARG A 71 9.98 17.64 -13.81
CA ARG A 71 8.83 17.81 -12.91
C ARG A 71 8.02 16.53 -12.83
N TYR A 72 8.03 15.88 -11.67
CA TYR A 72 7.29 14.64 -11.42
C TYR A 72 5.90 15.02 -10.93
N LEU A 73 4.89 14.87 -11.77
CA LEU A 73 3.52 15.25 -11.42
C LEU A 73 2.86 14.20 -10.54
N ASN A 74 1.80 14.59 -9.85
CA ASN A 74 0.96 13.67 -9.10
C ASN A 74 0.32 12.64 -10.05
N ALA A 75 0.30 11.38 -9.59
CA ALA A 75 -0.41 10.30 -10.25
C ALA A 75 -1.82 10.17 -9.64
N TYR A 76 -2.85 10.51 -10.41
CA TYR A 76 -4.25 10.49 -10.00
C TYR A 76 -4.94 9.17 -10.37
N PRO A 77 -6.02 8.78 -9.67
CA PRO A 77 -6.73 7.55 -9.96
C PRO A 77 -7.17 7.45 -11.42
N VAL A 78 -7.12 6.24 -11.93
CA VAL A 78 -7.66 5.88 -13.24
C VAL A 78 -9.05 5.28 -13.05
N ASP A 79 -10.02 5.71 -13.87
CA ASP A 79 -11.36 5.12 -13.85
C ASP A 79 -11.40 3.73 -14.52
N ALA A 80 -12.57 3.07 -14.49
CA ALA A 80 -12.75 1.75 -15.08
C ALA A 80 -12.46 1.68 -16.60
N ARG A 81 -12.44 2.82 -17.30
CA ARG A 81 -12.18 2.90 -18.75
C ARG A 81 -10.70 3.17 -19.06
N GLY A 82 -9.87 3.31 -18.03
CA GLY A 82 -8.46 3.63 -18.22
C GLY A 82 -8.19 5.14 -18.30
N VAL A 83 -9.19 5.99 -18.05
CA VAL A 83 -9.07 7.47 -18.11
C VAL A 83 -8.53 8.00 -16.79
N ARG A 84 -7.47 8.82 -16.87
CA ARG A 84 -6.92 9.51 -15.71
C ARG A 84 -7.88 10.60 -15.24
N THR A 85 -8.17 10.61 -13.95
CA THR A 85 -9.01 11.63 -13.31
C THR A 85 -8.20 12.83 -12.84
N LEU A 86 -8.87 13.93 -12.51
CA LEU A 86 -8.27 15.17 -12.01
C LEU A 86 -8.96 15.61 -10.72
N PRO A 87 -8.32 16.43 -9.87
CA PRO A 87 -8.97 16.98 -8.67
C PRO A 87 -10.25 17.72 -9.02
N THR A 88 -11.33 17.41 -8.31
CA THR A 88 -12.63 18.02 -8.57
C THR A 88 -12.58 19.54 -8.35
N PRO A 89 -13.01 20.36 -9.32
CA PRO A 89 -13.17 21.79 -9.10
C PRO A 89 -14.10 22.08 -7.91
N ARG A 90 -13.62 22.86 -6.96
CA ARG A 90 -14.34 23.20 -5.73
C ARG A 90 -15.48 24.19 -5.96
N SER A 91 -15.54 24.81 -7.13
CA SER A 91 -16.62 25.68 -7.56
C SER A 91 -17.90 24.95 -7.92
N LEU A 92 -17.91 23.61 -7.90
CA LEU A 92 -19.07 22.78 -8.20
C LEU A 92 -19.94 22.56 -6.96
N PHE A 93 -21.24 22.85 -7.09
CA PHE A 93 -22.25 22.70 -6.04
C PHE A 93 -23.50 21.99 -6.56
N HIS A 94 -24.28 21.41 -5.65
CA HIS A 94 -25.62 20.90 -5.96
C HIS A 94 -26.62 21.41 -4.91
N VAL A 95 -27.91 21.41 -5.25
CA VAL A 95 -28.96 21.76 -4.29
C VAL A 95 -29.09 20.63 -3.28
N LYS A 96 -29.13 20.95 -1.98
CA LYS A 96 -29.26 19.96 -0.92
C LYS A 96 -30.54 19.12 -1.12
N GLY A 97 -30.37 17.82 -1.34
CA GLY A 97 -31.46 16.89 -1.65
C GLY A 97 -31.57 16.51 -3.13
N GLU A 98 -30.89 17.23 -4.02
CA GLU A 98 -30.82 16.96 -5.46
C GLU A 98 -29.35 16.81 -5.89
N GLU A 99 -28.82 15.58 -5.89
CA GLU A 99 -27.41 15.31 -6.21
C GLU A 99 -27.13 15.19 -7.73
N THR A 100 -28.16 15.22 -8.57
CA THR A 100 -28.04 15.00 -10.03
C THR A 100 -27.59 16.26 -10.76
N SER A 101 -28.22 17.40 -10.47
CA SER A 101 -27.94 18.68 -11.11
C SER A 101 -26.80 19.40 -10.39
N ILE A 102 -25.68 19.59 -11.08
CA ILE A 102 -24.48 20.24 -10.56
C ILE A 102 -24.33 21.61 -11.23
N TYR A 103 -23.97 22.61 -10.43
CA TYR A 103 -23.82 24.00 -10.84
C TYR A 103 -22.38 24.46 -10.60
N ASP A 104 -21.77 25.11 -11.57
CA ASP A 104 -20.42 25.69 -11.43
C ASP A 104 -20.46 27.19 -11.13
N PHE A 105 -20.20 27.55 -9.87
CA PHE A 105 -20.19 28.92 -9.39
C PHE A 105 -19.02 29.76 -9.93
N ALA A 106 -18.00 29.12 -10.55
CA ALA A 106 -16.97 29.85 -11.28
C ALA A 106 -17.50 30.44 -12.59
N LEU A 107 -18.48 29.78 -13.23
CA LEU A 107 -19.06 30.21 -14.51
C LEU A 107 -20.31 31.06 -14.29
N GLU A 108 -21.25 30.57 -13.48
CA GLU A 108 -22.53 31.25 -13.22
C GLU A 108 -22.85 31.26 -11.72
N THR A 109 -23.17 32.44 -11.16
CA THR A 109 -23.63 32.51 -9.77
C THR A 109 -25.15 32.44 -9.74
N ILE A 110 -25.68 31.32 -9.26
CA ILE A 110 -27.12 31.05 -9.20
C ILE A 110 -27.59 31.30 -7.76
N TYR A 111 -28.50 32.24 -7.59
CA TYR A 111 -29.05 32.62 -6.29
C TYR A 111 -30.43 32.03 -6.02
N GLU A 112 -31.16 31.65 -7.08
CA GLU A 112 -32.52 31.12 -7.05
C GLU A 112 -32.64 30.00 -8.08
N VAL A 113 -33.31 28.91 -7.69
CA VAL A 113 -33.72 27.83 -8.61
C VAL A 113 -35.23 27.74 -8.45
N GLU A 114 -35.99 27.95 -9.53
CA GLU A 114 -37.46 27.89 -9.53
C GLU A 114 -38.14 28.80 -8.47
N ASP A 115 -37.68 30.06 -8.32
CA ASP A 115 -38.18 31.06 -7.37
C ASP A 115 -38.14 30.65 -5.86
N GLU A 116 -37.44 29.57 -5.51
CA GLU A 116 -37.20 29.15 -4.13
C GLU A 116 -35.76 29.42 -3.66
N LYS A 117 -35.59 29.75 -2.36
CA LYS A 117 -34.28 29.85 -1.73
C LYS A 117 -33.66 28.47 -1.57
N ALA A 118 -32.82 28.07 -2.52
CA ALA A 118 -32.08 26.81 -2.49
C ALA A 118 -30.86 26.88 -1.56
N GLN A 119 -30.62 25.82 -0.77
CA GLN A 119 -29.36 25.64 -0.05
C GLN A 119 -28.40 24.81 -0.91
N PHE A 120 -27.28 25.41 -1.30
CA PHE A 120 -26.24 24.72 -2.05
C PHE A 120 -25.20 24.08 -1.14
N VAL A 121 -24.72 22.90 -1.52
CA VAL A 121 -23.62 22.17 -0.86
C VAL A 121 -22.61 21.71 -1.92
N ALA A 122 -21.35 21.50 -1.50
CA ALA A 122 -20.28 21.11 -2.43
C ALA A 122 -20.64 19.82 -3.18
N ALA A 123 -20.38 19.80 -4.48
CA ALA A 123 -20.76 18.70 -5.37
C ALA A 123 -20.06 17.37 -5.04
N ALA A 124 -18.76 17.46 -4.74
CA ALA A 124 -17.97 16.31 -4.33
C ALA A 124 -17.98 16.12 -2.81
N LYS A 125 -18.16 14.87 -2.40
CA LYS A 125 -17.88 14.42 -1.02
C LYS A 125 -16.36 14.43 -0.82
N GLU A 126 -15.87 14.61 0.41
CA GLU A 126 -14.42 14.52 0.69
C GLU A 126 -13.84 13.14 0.31
N SER A 127 -14.67 12.09 0.31
CA SER A 127 -14.30 10.76 -0.16
C SER A 127 -14.20 10.62 -1.69
N GLN A 128 -14.71 11.59 -2.45
CA GLN A 128 -14.74 11.63 -3.92
C GLN A 128 -13.94 12.84 -4.46
N PRO A 129 -12.64 12.93 -4.16
CA PRO A 129 -11.87 14.14 -4.43
C PRO A 129 -11.50 14.34 -5.91
N PHE A 130 -11.78 13.36 -6.78
CA PHE A 130 -11.46 13.44 -8.21
C PHE A 130 -12.69 13.36 -9.08
N CYS A 131 -12.59 13.92 -10.27
CA CYS A 131 -13.57 13.77 -11.32
C CYS A 131 -12.93 13.65 -12.69
N TRP A 132 -13.75 13.28 -13.65
CA TRP A 132 -13.53 13.62 -15.05
C TRP A 132 -14.85 14.14 -15.62
N MET A 133 -14.76 14.95 -16.67
CA MET A 133 -15.89 15.62 -17.31
C MET A 133 -15.86 15.31 -18.80
N GLU A 134 -17.04 15.05 -19.37
CA GLU A 134 -17.26 14.85 -20.80
C GLU A 134 -18.61 15.48 -21.16
N ASP A 135 -18.56 16.44 -22.08
CA ASP A 135 -19.67 17.33 -22.39
C ASP A 135 -20.25 17.96 -21.11
N ASN A 136 -21.55 17.78 -20.88
CA ASN A 136 -22.26 18.23 -19.69
C ASN A 136 -22.33 17.18 -18.58
N HIS A 137 -21.57 16.08 -18.66
CA HIS A 137 -21.58 15.02 -17.65
C HIS A 137 -20.34 15.08 -16.76
N ILE A 138 -20.54 14.82 -15.47
CA ILE A 138 -19.46 14.71 -14.48
C ILE A 138 -19.53 13.39 -13.72
N PHE A 139 -18.36 12.79 -13.53
CA PHE A 139 -18.21 11.50 -12.89
C PHE A 139 -17.23 11.64 -11.73
N PHE A 140 -17.72 11.44 -10.51
CA PHE A 140 -16.91 11.55 -9.29
C PHE A 140 -16.26 10.22 -8.94
N ILE A 141 -14.95 10.24 -8.69
CA ILE A 141 -14.14 9.06 -8.42
C ILE A 141 -13.57 9.12 -7.01
N ALA A 142 -13.73 8.02 -6.28
CA ALA A 142 -13.15 7.77 -4.98
C ALA A 142 -12.12 6.64 -5.10
N PRO A 143 -10.85 6.84 -4.71
CA PRO A 143 -9.92 5.71 -4.58
C PRO A 143 -10.38 4.79 -3.45
N GLU A 144 -10.27 3.49 -3.65
CA GLU A 144 -10.49 2.49 -2.62
C GLU A 144 -9.39 2.55 -1.55
N ARG A 145 -9.77 2.31 -0.29
CA ARG A 145 -8.89 2.44 0.86
C ARG A 145 -9.06 1.27 1.82
N ARG A 146 -7.99 0.88 2.49
CA ARG A 146 -7.96 -0.16 3.53
C ARG A 146 -7.38 0.38 4.81
N ILE A 147 -8.13 0.20 5.89
CA ILE A 147 -7.70 0.50 7.25
C ILE A 147 -7.15 -0.78 7.88
N ASN A 148 -5.86 -0.76 8.24
CA ASN A 148 -5.18 -1.86 8.91
C ASN A 148 -4.65 -1.43 10.28
N VAL A 149 -4.85 -2.28 11.29
CA VAL A 149 -4.35 -2.06 12.65
C VAL A 149 -3.13 -2.94 12.90
N HIS A 150 -1.98 -2.33 13.15
CA HIS A 150 -0.73 -2.98 13.51
C HIS A 150 -0.53 -2.90 15.02
N THR A 151 -0.30 -4.04 15.66
CA THR A 151 0.10 -4.10 17.06
C THR A 151 1.57 -4.46 17.16
N GLN A 152 2.35 -3.63 17.83
CA GLN A 152 3.69 -4.02 18.26
C GLN A 152 3.54 -5.17 19.27
N ARG A 153 4.29 -6.25 19.06
CA ARG A 153 4.29 -7.43 19.93
C ARG A 153 5.71 -7.69 20.41
N ASP A 154 5.87 -8.00 21.68
CA ASP A 154 7.13 -8.48 22.25
C ASP A 154 7.55 -9.77 21.51
N ARG A 155 8.76 -9.76 20.93
CA ARG A 155 9.29 -10.89 20.14
C ARG A 155 9.45 -12.18 20.94
N VAL A 156 9.65 -12.08 22.27
CA VAL A 156 9.84 -13.21 23.18
C VAL A 156 8.50 -13.71 23.71
N LYS A 157 7.58 -12.80 24.06
CA LYS A 157 6.30 -13.15 24.70
C LYS A 157 5.15 -13.34 23.70
N GLY A 158 5.27 -12.87 22.46
CA GLY A 158 4.27 -13.02 21.40
C GLY A 158 2.95 -12.25 21.63
N ARG A 159 2.90 -11.39 22.66
CA ARG A 159 1.75 -10.54 23.03
C ARG A 159 2.20 -9.11 23.29
N ALA A 160 1.27 -8.16 23.19
CA ALA A 160 1.51 -6.79 23.64
C ALA A 160 1.74 -6.77 25.16
N THR A 161 2.73 -6.00 25.62
CA THR A 161 2.96 -5.70 27.04
C THR A 161 2.72 -4.21 27.28
N GLU A 162 2.54 -3.78 28.53
CA GLU A 162 2.38 -2.34 28.88
C GLU A 162 3.55 -1.49 28.36
N GLU A 163 4.76 -2.05 28.25
CA GLU A 163 5.96 -1.38 27.73
C GLU A 163 6.16 -1.52 26.20
N SER A 164 5.37 -2.36 25.51
CA SER A 164 5.53 -2.65 24.06
C SER A 164 4.19 -2.83 23.32
N GLY A 165 3.22 -1.98 23.64
CA GLY A 165 1.83 -2.07 23.18
C GLY A 165 1.39 -1.01 22.19
N ALA A 166 2.29 -0.43 21.38
CA ALA A 166 1.90 0.58 20.40
C ALA A 166 0.96 -0.01 19.34
N VAL A 167 -0.20 0.61 19.17
CA VAL A 167 -1.19 0.30 18.13
C VAL A 167 -1.07 1.39 17.06
N PHE A 168 -0.72 1.00 15.84
CA PHE A 168 -0.68 1.89 14.69
C PHE A 168 -1.84 1.59 13.77
N GLN A 169 -2.57 2.62 13.36
CA GLN A 169 -3.61 2.50 12.35
C GLN A 169 -3.10 3.09 11.04
N TYR A 170 -3.15 2.31 9.96
CA TYR A 170 -2.81 2.80 8.62
C TYR A 170 -4.06 2.82 7.75
N ASP A 171 -4.43 4.00 7.28
CA ASP A 171 -5.42 4.22 6.24
C ASP A 171 -4.68 4.40 4.91
N ALA A 172 -4.56 3.30 4.17
CA ALA A 172 -3.76 3.20 2.95
C ALA A 172 -4.64 3.08 1.70
N LEU A 173 -4.09 3.44 0.55
CA LEU A 173 -4.70 3.15 -0.75
C LEU A 173 -4.70 1.63 -0.97
N GLU A 174 -5.83 1.11 -1.45
CA GLU A 174 -6.02 -0.33 -1.63
C GLU A 174 -5.25 -0.88 -2.83
N GLU A 175 -4.74 -2.12 -2.69
CA GLU A 175 -4.08 -2.85 -3.78
C GLU A 175 -5.05 -3.15 -4.96
N GLY A 176 -4.51 -3.30 -6.17
CA GLY A 176 -5.29 -3.57 -7.39
C GLY A 176 -5.72 -2.31 -8.15
N GLN A 177 -5.57 -1.12 -7.55
CA GLN A 177 -5.87 0.15 -8.22
C GLN A 177 -4.70 0.64 -9.09
N THR A 178 -5.03 1.40 -10.13
CA THR A 178 -4.05 2.04 -11.01
C THR A 178 -4.15 3.56 -10.93
N PHE A 179 -3.01 4.22 -10.90
CA PHE A 179 -2.88 5.67 -10.88
C PHE A 179 -2.03 6.10 -12.07
N ALA A 180 -2.44 7.14 -12.79
CA ALA A 180 -1.72 7.64 -13.95
C ALA A 180 -1.12 9.01 -13.66
N GLY A 181 0.12 9.22 -14.07
CA GLY A 181 0.85 10.47 -13.90
C GLY A 181 1.74 10.78 -15.08
N TRP A 182 2.41 11.92 -15.01
CA TRP A 182 3.37 12.36 -16.02
C TRP A 182 4.65 12.86 -15.37
N VAL A 183 5.75 12.74 -16.10
CA VAL A 183 6.97 13.51 -15.83
C VAL A 183 7.17 14.48 -16.99
N LEU A 184 7.29 15.77 -16.67
CA LEU A 184 7.60 16.82 -17.65
C LEU A 184 9.10 17.04 -17.67
N VAL A 185 9.68 17.04 -18.86
CA VAL A 185 11.11 17.12 -19.09
C VAL A 185 11.39 18.25 -20.08
N ASP A 186 12.19 19.23 -19.64
CA ASP A 186 12.58 20.36 -20.49
C ASP A 186 13.68 19.98 -21.51
N GLU A 187 14.55 19.02 -21.19
CA GLU A 187 15.70 18.62 -22.02
C GLU A 187 15.50 17.24 -22.67
N ASP A 188 15.58 17.17 -24.00
CA ASP A 188 15.36 15.93 -24.77
C ASP A 188 16.32 14.79 -24.36
N ALA A 189 17.54 15.14 -23.98
CA ALA A 189 18.58 14.19 -23.56
C ALA A 189 18.22 13.40 -22.30
N ASP A 190 17.27 13.88 -21.50
CA ASP A 190 16.86 13.25 -20.24
C ASP A 190 15.75 12.22 -20.42
N VAL A 191 15.05 12.22 -21.56
CA VAL A 191 13.83 11.43 -21.74
C VAL A 191 14.10 9.94 -21.54
N GLU A 192 15.10 9.40 -22.21
CA GLU A 192 15.44 7.97 -22.12
C GLU A 192 15.87 7.57 -20.70
N LEU A 193 16.69 8.40 -20.05
CA LEU A 193 17.14 8.15 -18.69
C LEU A 193 15.96 8.16 -17.72
N VAL A 194 15.13 9.21 -17.75
CA VAL A 194 13.98 9.33 -16.85
C VAL A 194 12.98 8.19 -17.08
N SER A 195 12.70 7.83 -18.34
CA SER A 195 11.87 6.66 -18.67
C SER A 195 12.44 5.37 -18.08
N SER A 196 13.75 5.13 -18.20
CA SER A 196 14.41 3.99 -17.56
C SER A 196 14.25 4.00 -16.04
N LEU A 197 14.51 5.15 -15.40
CA LEU A 197 14.39 5.28 -13.94
C LEU A 197 12.98 4.95 -13.44
N LEU A 198 11.94 5.39 -14.16
CA LEU A 198 10.54 5.09 -13.84
C LEU A 198 10.24 3.58 -13.94
N GLN A 199 10.73 2.89 -14.98
CA GLN A 199 10.54 1.45 -15.14
C GLN A 199 11.18 0.63 -14.00
N HIS A 200 12.24 1.16 -13.39
CA HIS A 200 12.93 0.51 -12.26
C HIS A 200 12.33 0.83 -10.88
N ILE A 201 11.19 1.54 -10.83
CA ILE A 201 10.40 1.75 -9.62
C ILE A 201 9.56 0.50 -9.35
N TYR A 202 9.86 -0.19 -8.25
CA TYR A 202 9.12 -1.37 -7.78
C TYR A 202 8.48 -1.16 -6.41
N ARG A 203 8.78 -0.02 -5.76
CA ARG A 203 8.26 0.34 -4.44
C ARG A 203 8.06 1.84 -4.30
N LEU A 204 6.95 2.21 -3.66
CA LEU A 204 6.58 3.57 -3.27
C LEU A 204 6.10 3.58 -1.82
N GLY A 205 6.12 4.75 -1.18
CA GLY A 205 5.48 4.97 0.12
C GLY A 205 6.32 4.59 1.34
N GLY A 206 5.65 4.67 2.50
CA GLY A 206 6.18 4.25 3.81
C GLY A 206 5.94 2.77 4.12
N SER A 207 6.39 2.34 5.30
CA SER A 207 6.08 1.01 5.88
C SER A 207 6.45 -0.20 5.01
N SER A 208 7.51 -0.07 4.19
CA SER A 208 7.94 -1.08 3.20
C SER A 208 8.30 -2.47 3.78
N ASN A 209 8.52 -2.58 5.09
CA ASN A 209 8.81 -3.84 5.78
C ASN A 209 7.56 -4.52 6.35
N SER A 210 6.37 -3.91 6.20
CA SER A 210 5.10 -4.37 6.77
C SER A 210 4.08 -4.76 5.69
N GLY A 211 4.53 -5.07 4.47
CA GLY A 211 3.64 -5.46 3.36
C GLY A 211 2.93 -4.29 2.68
N TYR A 212 3.61 -3.14 2.59
CA TYR A 212 3.12 -1.96 1.90
C TYR A 212 4.04 -1.55 0.76
N GLY A 213 3.43 -0.96 -0.26
CA GLY A 213 4.10 -0.08 -1.19
C GLY A 213 4.72 -0.76 -2.41
N ARG A 214 4.58 -2.08 -2.60
CA ARG A 214 4.92 -2.70 -3.90
C ARG A 214 4.04 -2.16 -5.00
N VAL A 215 4.66 -1.84 -6.14
CA VAL A 215 3.98 -1.33 -7.32
C VAL A 215 4.57 -1.94 -8.60
N ALA A 216 3.78 -1.94 -9.66
CA ALA A 216 4.25 -2.09 -11.03
C ALA A 216 4.12 -0.75 -11.74
N VAL A 217 5.16 -0.33 -12.47
CA VAL A 217 5.16 0.92 -13.23
C VAL A 217 5.26 0.60 -14.71
N GLU A 218 4.27 1.04 -15.47
CA GLU A 218 4.26 1.00 -16.94
C GLU A 218 4.54 2.41 -17.45
N VAL A 219 5.55 2.55 -18.30
CA VAL A 219 5.91 3.83 -18.93
C VAL A 219 5.42 3.80 -20.37
N GLU A 220 4.62 4.79 -20.74
CA GLU A 220 4.07 4.92 -22.09
C GLU A 220 5.05 5.67 -23.01
N ALA A 221 4.75 5.70 -24.31
CA ALA A 221 5.58 6.42 -25.27
C ALA A 221 5.63 7.93 -24.93
N PRO A 222 6.82 8.57 -24.98
CA PRO A 222 6.94 9.99 -24.78
C PRO A 222 6.09 10.80 -25.76
N GLN A 223 5.58 11.94 -25.31
CA GLN A 223 4.74 12.85 -26.07
C GLN A 223 5.34 14.27 -26.04
N ASP A 224 4.98 15.10 -27.02
CA ASP A 224 5.47 16.47 -27.20
C ASP A 224 4.36 17.55 -27.12
N VAL A 225 3.10 17.13 -27.06
CA VAL A 225 1.93 18.02 -26.89
C VAL A 225 1.41 17.96 -25.46
N TRP A 226 1.61 19.05 -24.71
CA TRP A 226 1.25 19.09 -23.29
C TRP A 226 -0.09 19.76 -23.02
N ARG A 227 -1.02 18.98 -22.49
CA ARG A 227 -2.23 19.44 -21.81
C ARG A 227 -2.61 18.42 -20.73
N GLU A 228 -2.93 18.90 -19.54
CA GLU A 228 -3.41 18.02 -18.47
C GLU A 228 -4.91 17.74 -18.58
N THR A 229 -5.66 18.64 -19.22
CA THR A 229 -7.10 18.55 -19.45
C THR A 229 -7.41 18.18 -20.91
N PRO A 230 -8.50 17.44 -21.17
CA PRO A 230 -8.84 16.97 -22.52
C PRO A 230 -9.39 18.07 -23.44
N ASN A 231 -9.94 19.14 -22.86
CA ASN A 231 -10.65 20.18 -23.62
C ASN A 231 -9.70 21.03 -24.45
N ARG A 232 -10.15 21.49 -25.62
CA ARG A 232 -9.45 22.55 -26.36
C ARG A 232 -9.65 23.88 -25.64
N ILE A 233 -8.69 24.79 -25.77
CA ILE A 233 -8.83 26.16 -25.28
C ILE A 233 -8.60 27.15 -26.41
N ALA A 234 -9.31 28.26 -26.36
CA ALA A 234 -9.10 29.43 -27.20
C ALA A 234 -8.19 30.45 -26.48
N PRO A 235 -7.59 31.40 -27.21
CA PRO A 235 -7.07 32.63 -26.60
C PRO A 235 -8.15 33.32 -25.76
N ILE A 236 -7.72 34.09 -24.76
CA ILE A 236 -8.63 34.88 -23.91
C ILE A 236 -8.54 36.34 -24.36
N ASP A 237 -9.67 36.95 -24.71
CA ASP A 237 -9.72 38.31 -25.23
C ASP A 237 -9.61 39.36 -24.10
N ASP A 238 -9.27 40.60 -24.47
CA ASP A 238 -9.25 41.72 -23.51
C ASP A 238 -10.64 41.94 -22.91
N GLY A 239 -10.70 42.08 -21.59
CA GLY A 239 -11.94 42.20 -20.81
C GLY A 239 -12.69 40.89 -20.57
N GLU A 240 -12.28 39.78 -21.19
CA GLU A 240 -12.91 38.47 -21.00
C GLU A 240 -12.59 37.91 -19.60
N THR A 241 -13.57 37.25 -19.00
CA THR A 241 -13.39 36.52 -17.75
C THR A 241 -12.96 35.09 -18.02
N PHE A 242 -12.01 34.57 -17.25
CA PHE A 242 -11.52 33.21 -17.38
C PHE A 242 -11.37 32.55 -16.01
N VAL A 243 -11.41 31.22 -16.03
CA VAL A 243 -11.32 30.36 -14.84
C VAL A 243 -9.96 29.71 -14.78
N VAL A 244 -9.35 29.73 -13.59
CA VAL A 244 -8.13 28.97 -13.28
C VAL A 244 -8.44 27.96 -12.20
N THR A 245 -8.26 26.68 -12.52
CA THR A 245 -8.40 25.58 -11.56
C THR A 245 -7.03 24.98 -11.26
N LEU A 246 -6.72 24.84 -9.97
CA LEU A 246 -5.48 24.22 -9.52
C LEU A 246 -5.62 22.69 -9.56
N LEU A 247 -4.82 22.06 -10.42
CA LEU A 247 -4.80 20.61 -10.58
C LEU A 247 -3.87 19.92 -9.58
N SER A 248 -3.12 20.67 -8.77
CA SER A 248 -2.33 20.15 -7.66
C SER A 248 -2.27 21.19 -6.54
N ASP A 249 -1.82 20.77 -5.37
CA ASP A 249 -1.52 21.72 -4.30
C ASP A 249 -0.50 22.75 -4.77
N THR A 250 -0.68 24.01 -4.38
CA THR A 250 0.05 25.15 -4.92
C THR A 250 0.54 26.05 -3.81
N ALA A 251 1.86 26.24 -3.76
CA ALA A 251 2.52 27.12 -2.80
C ALA A 251 2.98 28.39 -3.52
N VAL A 252 2.36 29.53 -3.25
CA VAL A 252 2.77 30.84 -3.77
C VAL A 252 3.09 31.78 -2.63
N ARG A 253 4.02 32.71 -2.87
CA ARG A 253 4.40 33.75 -1.91
C ARG A 253 3.86 35.09 -2.34
N ASP A 254 3.49 35.88 -1.34
CA ASP A 254 3.25 37.30 -1.54
C ASP A 254 4.58 37.98 -1.87
N PRO A 255 4.67 38.73 -2.98
CA PRO A 255 5.93 39.31 -3.44
C PRO A 255 6.46 40.43 -2.52
N ASN A 256 5.61 41.06 -1.71
CA ASN A 256 6.01 42.16 -0.83
C ASN A 256 6.49 41.66 0.52
N THR A 257 5.92 40.56 1.03
CA THR A 257 6.19 40.04 2.38
C THR A 257 6.99 38.74 2.38
N GLY A 258 7.01 38.00 1.27
CA GLY A 258 7.62 36.66 1.17
C GLY A 258 6.84 35.56 1.89
N GLN A 259 5.68 35.86 2.49
CA GLN A 259 4.86 34.88 3.19
C GLN A 259 4.02 34.05 2.22
N TYR A 260 3.70 32.80 2.59
CA TYR A 260 2.74 32.01 1.81
C TYR A 260 1.38 32.69 1.80
N THR A 261 0.70 32.69 0.65
CA THR A 261 -0.55 33.40 0.46
C THR A 261 -1.54 32.60 -0.40
N TRP A 262 -2.83 32.89 -0.24
CA TRP A 262 -3.89 32.40 -1.12
C TRP A 262 -4.00 33.23 -2.40
N ASN A 263 -3.41 34.43 -2.41
CA ASN A 263 -3.48 35.36 -3.53
C ASN A 263 -2.58 34.91 -4.70
N LEU A 264 -3.19 34.23 -5.68
CA LEU A 264 -2.49 33.79 -6.89
C LEU A 264 -2.16 34.91 -7.88
N GLN A 265 -2.87 36.04 -7.83
CA GLN A 265 -2.85 37.04 -8.89
C GLN A 265 -1.44 37.53 -9.26
N PRO A 266 -0.55 37.94 -8.32
CA PRO A 266 0.77 38.43 -8.69
C PRO A 266 1.62 37.37 -9.40
N ALA A 267 1.61 36.13 -8.88
CA ALA A 267 2.35 35.03 -9.46
C ALA A 267 1.78 34.62 -10.84
N LEU A 268 0.46 34.66 -11.00
CA LEU A 268 -0.21 34.33 -12.25
C LEU A 268 0.02 35.41 -13.33
N GLN A 269 -0.02 36.69 -12.97
CA GLN A 269 0.34 37.79 -13.88
C GLN A 269 1.77 37.65 -14.38
N GLN A 270 2.72 37.37 -13.47
CA GLN A 270 4.11 37.14 -13.84
C GLN A 270 4.26 35.93 -14.79
N LEU A 271 3.50 34.86 -14.54
CA LEU A 271 3.55 33.64 -15.34
C LEU A 271 2.99 33.85 -16.75
N LEU A 272 1.88 34.59 -16.87
CA LEU A 272 1.21 34.89 -18.13
C LEU A 272 1.85 36.04 -18.91
N GLY A 273 2.56 36.95 -18.22
CA GLY A 273 3.12 38.16 -18.82
C GLY A 273 2.07 39.24 -19.16
N VAL A 274 0.88 39.14 -18.57
CA VAL A 274 -0.25 40.04 -18.82
C VAL A 274 -0.87 40.49 -17.50
N GLU A 275 -1.46 41.68 -17.49
CA GLU A 275 -2.25 42.14 -16.35
C GLU A 275 -3.60 41.43 -16.30
N ILE A 276 -4.01 41.05 -15.09
CA ILE A 276 -5.30 40.41 -14.83
C ILE A 276 -5.93 41.08 -13.61
N GLU A 277 -7.25 41.12 -13.59
CA GLU A 277 -8.04 41.66 -12.51
C GLU A 277 -8.79 40.53 -11.79
N ARG A 278 -8.93 40.69 -10.48
CA ARG A 278 -9.83 39.89 -9.65
C ARG A 278 -11.28 40.21 -9.91
N VAL A 279 -12.10 39.21 -10.22
CA VAL A 279 -13.54 39.40 -10.35
C VAL A 279 -14.16 39.33 -8.96
N GLN A 280 -14.85 40.38 -8.52
CA GLN A 280 -15.55 40.39 -7.22
C GLN A 280 -16.93 39.73 -7.33
N THR A 281 -17.48 39.27 -6.21
CA THR A 281 -18.85 38.72 -6.16
C THR A 281 -19.89 39.85 -6.19
N ALA A 282 -21.10 39.57 -6.71
CA ALA A 282 -22.18 40.56 -6.82
C ALA A 282 -22.76 41.01 -5.46
N ALA A 283 -22.40 40.35 -4.35
CA ALA A 283 -22.95 40.57 -3.03
C ALA A 283 -22.27 41.70 -2.22
N GLY A 284 -21.47 42.55 -2.86
CA GLY A 284 -21.00 43.81 -2.25
C GLY A 284 -19.82 43.71 -1.29
N GLU A 285 -19.02 42.64 -1.35
CA GLU A 285 -17.79 42.50 -0.56
C GLU A 285 -16.55 42.35 -1.47
N GLU A 286 -15.40 42.84 -0.97
CA GLU A 286 -14.07 42.84 -1.62
C GLU A 286 -13.51 41.44 -1.96
N GLU A 287 -14.33 40.38 -1.85
CA GLU A 287 -13.93 38.99 -1.98
C GLU A 287 -13.82 38.54 -3.44
N GLN A 288 -12.68 37.91 -3.74
CA GLN A 288 -12.36 37.28 -5.02
C GLN A 288 -13.38 36.18 -5.35
N ARG A 289 -14.04 36.27 -6.51
CA ARG A 289 -14.89 35.21 -7.07
C ARG A 289 -14.02 33.97 -7.30
N GLY A 290 -14.31 32.93 -6.51
CA GLY A 290 -13.60 31.67 -6.51
C GLY A 290 -13.97 30.84 -5.30
N VAL A 291 -13.67 29.56 -5.35
CA VAL A 291 -13.88 28.63 -4.23
C VAL A 291 -12.59 27.87 -4.02
N TRP A 292 -11.98 28.06 -2.87
CA TRP A 292 -10.64 27.57 -2.57
C TRP A 292 -10.53 27.09 -1.13
N ARG A 293 -9.51 26.28 -0.86
CA ARG A 293 -9.20 25.75 0.47
C ARG A 293 -7.71 25.86 0.71
N LEU A 294 -7.31 26.14 1.94
CA LEU A 294 -5.92 26.04 2.38
C LEU A 294 -5.70 24.71 3.09
N GLU A 295 -4.55 24.10 2.83
CA GLU A 295 -4.08 22.89 3.48
C GLU A 295 -2.62 23.06 3.89
N GLU A 296 -2.14 22.16 4.75
CA GLU A 296 -0.74 22.09 5.12
C GLU A 296 -0.05 21.02 4.28
N ALA A 297 1.03 21.40 3.61
CA ALA A 297 1.89 20.48 2.89
C ALA A 297 3.27 20.42 3.56
N GLY A 298 3.83 19.22 3.62
CA GLY A 298 5.23 19.02 4.01
C GLY A 298 5.74 17.72 3.43
N GLY A 299 6.48 16.96 4.23
CA GLY A 299 6.97 15.64 3.87
C GLY A 299 8.11 15.23 4.79
N PHE A 300 8.89 14.25 4.35
CA PHE A 300 10.03 13.75 5.11
C PHE A 300 11.22 13.55 4.19
N ASN A 301 12.37 14.11 4.55
CA ASN A 301 13.61 13.89 3.83
C ASN A 301 14.33 12.69 4.46
N ARG A 302 14.37 11.57 3.72
CA ARG A 302 15.04 10.34 4.17
C ARG A 302 16.55 10.49 4.32
N ALA A 303 17.19 11.31 3.50
CA ALA A 303 18.64 11.52 3.57
C ALA A 303 19.04 12.27 4.85
N TRP A 304 18.18 13.17 5.33
CA TRP A 304 18.39 13.91 6.58
C TRP A 304 17.82 13.20 7.81
N GLY A 305 16.86 12.29 7.61
CA GLY A 305 16.10 11.70 8.71
C GLY A 305 15.19 12.71 9.42
N LEU A 306 14.76 13.77 8.71
CA LEU A 306 14.00 14.89 9.28
C LEU A 306 12.77 15.24 8.43
N PRO A 307 11.70 15.78 9.06
CA PRO A 307 10.59 16.39 8.33
C PRO A 307 11.06 17.54 7.43
N LEU A 308 10.41 17.69 6.29
CA LEU A 308 10.52 18.91 5.47
C LEU A 308 9.77 20.05 6.15
N SER A 309 10.19 21.29 5.90
CA SER A 309 9.45 22.48 6.33
C SER A 309 8.02 22.42 5.83
N GLN A 310 7.07 22.57 6.77
CA GLN A 310 5.66 22.65 6.46
C GLN A 310 5.34 24.03 5.85
N ALA A 311 4.42 24.04 4.91
CA ALA A 311 3.97 25.22 4.20
C ALA A 311 2.45 25.20 4.09
N GLN A 312 1.84 26.38 4.23
CA GLN A 312 0.44 26.57 3.86
C GLN A 312 0.36 26.62 2.33
N VAL A 313 -0.52 25.79 1.77
CA VAL A 313 -0.71 25.66 0.33
C VAL A 313 -2.18 25.81 -0.02
N ILE A 314 -2.46 26.27 -1.23
CA ILE A 314 -3.79 26.25 -1.81
C ILE A 314 -4.03 24.83 -2.30
N ALA A 315 -5.06 24.18 -1.75
CA ALA A 315 -5.37 22.80 -2.06
C ALA A 315 -5.79 22.63 -3.52
N SER A 316 -5.44 21.49 -4.11
CA SER A 316 -5.98 21.06 -5.41
C SER A 316 -7.51 21.13 -5.47
N GLY A 317 -8.02 21.34 -6.69
CA GLY A 317 -9.42 21.62 -6.98
C GLY A 317 -9.84 23.07 -6.71
N SER A 318 -9.01 23.90 -6.05
CA SER A 318 -9.33 25.31 -5.84
C SER A 318 -9.47 26.05 -7.18
N THR A 319 -10.52 26.85 -7.31
CA THR A 319 -10.90 27.53 -8.55
C THR A 319 -10.99 29.03 -8.32
N PHE A 320 -10.43 29.82 -9.24
CA PHE A 320 -10.38 31.29 -9.19
C PHE A 320 -10.86 31.88 -10.51
N VAL A 321 -11.60 32.99 -10.45
CA VAL A 321 -12.09 33.71 -11.63
C VAL A 321 -11.36 35.04 -11.77
N PHE A 322 -10.75 35.26 -12.93
CA PHE A 322 -10.04 36.49 -13.26
C PHE A 322 -10.64 37.14 -14.50
N ARG A 323 -10.33 38.41 -14.70
CA ARG A 323 -10.61 39.16 -15.92
C ARG A 323 -9.30 39.57 -16.58
N ALA A 324 -9.16 39.33 -17.87
CA ALA A 324 -8.02 39.78 -18.64
C ALA A 324 -8.06 41.32 -18.81
N ARG A 325 -6.91 41.99 -18.66
CA ARG A 325 -6.73 43.42 -18.97
C ARG A 325 -6.00 43.66 -20.30
N ALA A 326 -5.66 42.57 -20.97
CA ALA A 326 -5.09 42.50 -22.30
C ALA A 326 -5.34 41.09 -22.83
N ALA A 327 -5.36 40.92 -24.16
CA ALA A 327 -5.49 39.60 -24.76
C ALA A 327 -4.40 38.65 -24.26
N ILE A 328 -4.79 37.46 -23.80
CA ILE A 328 -3.89 36.40 -23.34
C ILE A 328 -3.79 35.39 -24.48
N PRO A 329 -2.66 35.36 -25.20
CA PRO A 329 -2.54 34.53 -26.36
C PRO A 329 -2.32 33.06 -25.96
N LEU A 330 -2.66 32.14 -26.86
CA LEU A 330 -2.69 30.71 -26.57
C LEU A 330 -1.33 30.17 -26.13
N GLU A 331 -0.23 30.70 -26.66
CA GLU A 331 1.13 30.33 -26.25
C GLU A 331 1.46 30.71 -24.80
N ALA A 332 0.89 31.81 -24.29
CA ALA A 332 1.09 32.21 -22.90
C ALA A 332 0.39 31.23 -21.96
N ILE A 333 -0.82 30.80 -22.33
CA ILE A 333 -1.60 29.77 -21.62
C ILE A 333 -0.83 28.44 -21.61
N PHE A 334 -0.39 27.95 -22.77
CA PHE A 334 0.36 26.69 -22.86
C PHE A 334 1.70 26.76 -22.11
N SER A 335 2.41 27.89 -22.18
CA SER A 335 3.63 28.10 -21.40
C SER A 335 3.36 28.09 -19.89
N ALA A 336 2.26 28.70 -19.44
CA ALA A 336 1.84 28.68 -18.05
C ALA A 336 1.46 27.27 -17.57
N GLU A 337 0.68 26.52 -18.36
CA GLU A 337 0.34 25.13 -18.07
C GLU A 337 1.60 24.24 -18.07
N TRP A 338 2.54 24.42 -18.99
CA TRP A 338 3.81 23.67 -19.00
C TRP A 338 4.65 23.93 -17.75
N ARG A 339 4.92 25.21 -17.46
CA ARG A 339 5.79 25.62 -16.36
C ARG A 339 5.17 25.36 -15.00
N GLY A 340 3.85 25.53 -14.85
CA GLY A 340 3.18 25.60 -13.55
C GLY A 340 3.54 26.87 -12.76
N ILE A 341 2.93 27.02 -11.59
CA ILE A 341 3.00 28.23 -10.76
C ILE A 341 3.57 27.93 -9.36
N GLY A 342 4.33 28.87 -8.79
CA GLY A 342 4.79 28.79 -7.41
C GLY A 342 5.97 27.84 -7.17
N GLU A 343 6.08 27.37 -5.93
CA GLU A 343 7.20 26.57 -5.42
C GLU A 343 6.95 25.05 -5.51
N ARG A 344 8.01 24.25 -5.31
CA ARG A 344 7.97 22.77 -5.28
C ARG A 344 7.45 22.10 -6.55
N ARG A 345 7.58 22.78 -7.70
CA ARG A 345 7.13 22.26 -9.01
C ARG A 345 7.79 20.95 -9.42
N SER A 346 9.05 20.70 -9.01
CA SER A 346 9.73 19.42 -9.24
C SER A 346 9.04 18.24 -8.54
N GLU A 347 8.26 18.51 -7.48
CA GLU A 347 7.50 17.55 -6.69
C GLU A 347 6.04 17.39 -7.13
N GLY A 348 5.63 18.07 -8.21
CA GLY A 348 4.28 18.00 -8.75
C GLY A 348 3.32 19.04 -8.20
N PHE A 349 3.81 20.06 -7.50
CA PHE A 349 3.01 21.22 -7.05
C PHE A 349 2.82 22.24 -8.18
N GLY A 350 1.85 23.13 -8.02
CA GLY A 350 1.66 24.27 -8.91
C GLY A 350 1.05 23.96 -10.27
N ARG A 351 0.31 22.86 -10.42
CA ARG A 351 -0.40 22.50 -11.66
C ARG A 351 -1.70 23.29 -11.76
N LEU A 352 -2.01 23.75 -12.97
CA LEU A 352 -3.13 24.62 -13.23
C LEU A 352 -3.73 24.30 -14.61
N ALA A 353 -5.02 24.56 -14.76
CA ALA A 353 -5.74 24.51 -16.01
C ALA A 353 -6.57 25.78 -16.19
N PHE A 354 -6.63 26.26 -17.42
CA PHE A 354 -7.46 27.40 -17.81
C PHE A 354 -8.74 26.93 -18.49
N ASN A 355 -9.87 27.52 -18.12
CA ASN A 355 -11.21 27.23 -18.68
C ASN A 355 -11.46 25.73 -18.85
N TRP A 356 -11.09 24.93 -17.84
CA TRP A 356 -11.34 23.49 -17.86
C TRP A 356 -12.84 23.21 -17.83
N GLN A 357 -13.55 23.94 -16.97
CA GLN A 357 -15.00 23.94 -16.92
C GLN A 357 -15.54 24.81 -18.06
N SER A 358 -16.41 24.23 -18.87
CA SER A 358 -17.02 24.86 -20.04
C SER A 358 -18.53 25.03 -19.90
N GLU A 359 -19.17 24.22 -19.06
CA GLU A 359 -20.62 24.21 -18.86
C GLU A 359 -20.97 24.67 -17.44
N ALA A 360 -21.85 25.66 -17.33
CA ALA A 360 -22.32 26.15 -16.03
C ALA A 360 -23.20 25.14 -15.29
N ARG A 361 -23.79 24.19 -16.02
CA ARG A 361 -24.66 23.13 -15.50
C ARG A 361 -24.17 21.77 -16.00
N LEU A 362 -23.90 20.88 -15.05
CA LEU A 362 -23.45 19.52 -15.29
C LEU A 362 -24.47 18.53 -14.71
N THR A 363 -24.52 17.34 -15.30
CA THR A 363 -25.29 16.20 -14.82
C THR A 363 -24.36 15.19 -14.20
N ARG A 364 -24.57 14.86 -12.92
CA ARG A 364 -23.83 13.80 -12.25
C ARG A 364 -24.21 12.45 -12.82
N VAL A 365 -23.20 11.67 -13.20
CA VAL A 365 -23.38 10.30 -13.69
C VAL A 365 -22.60 9.34 -12.79
N THR A 366 -23.18 8.16 -12.57
CA THR A 366 -22.51 7.07 -11.86
C THR A 366 -21.34 6.56 -12.69
N PRO A 367 -20.12 6.49 -12.13
CA PRO A 367 -18.98 5.89 -12.82
C PRO A 367 -19.25 4.45 -13.22
N PRO A 368 -18.74 3.99 -14.38
CA PRO A 368 -18.74 2.57 -14.71
C PRO A 368 -17.98 1.77 -13.65
N GLU A 369 -18.52 0.62 -13.25
CA GLU A 369 -17.87 -0.27 -12.29
C GLU A 369 -16.62 -0.90 -12.93
N SER A 370 -15.48 -0.82 -12.24
CA SER A 370 -14.29 -1.57 -12.62
C SER A 370 -14.41 -3.01 -12.14
N SER A 371 -14.18 -3.97 -13.03
CA SER A 371 -13.88 -5.34 -12.60
C SER A 371 -12.51 -5.35 -11.90
N PRO A 372 -12.35 -6.05 -10.77
CA PRO A 372 -11.06 -6.15 -10.11
C PRO A 372 -10.04 -6.70 -11.10
N ILE A 373 -8.94 -5.97 -11.32
CA ILE A 373 -7.82 -6.45 -12.12
C ILE A 373 -7.31 -7.71 -11.41
N ALA A 374 -7.51 -8.88 -12.02
CA ALA A 374 -6.95 -10.12 -11.53
C ALA A 374 -5.43 -9.95 -11.51
N GLN A 375 -4.84 -9.78 -10.33
CA GLN A 375 -3.38 -9.73 -10.22
C GLN A 375 -2.84 -11.06 -10.74
N PRO A 376 -2.04 -11.06 -11.81
CA PRO A 376 -1.43 -12.30 -12.28
C PRO A 376 -0.50 -12.78 -11.18
N THR A 377 -0.79 -13.94 -10.58
CA THR A 377 0.13 -14.56 -9.63
C THR A 377 1.45 -14.81 -10.36
N PRO A 378 2.58 -14.25 -9.90
CA PRO A 378 3.82 -14.35 -10.64
C PRO A 378 4.27 -15.79 -10.73
N LYS A 379 4.66 -16.21 -11.93
CA LYS A 379 5.31 -17.50 -12.19
C LYS A 379 6.81 -17.32 -11.94
N LEU A 380 7.28 -17.85 -10.81
CA LEU A 380 8.67 -17.69 -10.37
C LEU A 380 9.60 -18.62 -11.16
N ASN A 381 10.82 -18.16 -11.46
CA ASN A 381 11.85 -18.93 -12.16
C ASN A 381 13.22 -18.78 -11.49
N GLY A 382 14.16 -19.68 -11.83
CA GLY A 382 15.55 -19.66 -11.35
C GLY A 382 15.68 -19.53 -9.83
N VAL A 383 16.56 -18.62 -9.39
CA VAL A 383 16.87 -18.38 -7.96
C VAL A 383 15.63 -17.98 -7.15
N ALA A 384 14.69 -17.25 -7.75
CA ALA A 384 13.47 -16.82 -7.07
C ALA A 384 12.55 -17.99 -6.75
N TYR A 385 12.46 -18.98 -7.65
CA TYR A 385 11.73 -20.23 -7.42
C TYR A 385 12.31 -21.01 -6.24
N ASP A 386 13.64 -21.21 -6.22
CA ASP A 386 14.32 -21.95 -5.15
C ASP A 386 14.16 -21.26 -3.78
N MET A 387 14.29 -19.93 -3.74
CA MET A 387 14.04 -19.16 -2.52
C MET A 387 12.60 -19.29 -2.05
N ALA A 388 11.62 -19.16 -2.94
CA ALA A 388 10.21 -19.32 -2.62
C ALA A 388 9.90 -20.73 -2.12
N GLN A 389 10.50 -21.78 -2.69
CA GLN A 389 10.33 -23.15 -2.22
C GLN A 389 10.85 -23.32 -0.78
N ARG A 390 12.03 -22.77 -0.47
CA ARG A 390 12.59 -22.77 0.90
C ARG A 390 11.71 -21.97 1.87
N MET A 391 11.16 -20.85 1.44
CA MET A 391 10.25 -20.02 2.24
C MET A 391 8.95 -20.76 2.54
N ALA A 392 8.31 -21.35 1.52
CA ALA A 392 7.09 -22.13 1.66
C ALA A 392 7.29 -23.32 2.61
N MET A 393 8.42 -24.03 2.50
CA MET A 393 8.77 -25.13 3.39
C MET A 393 8.99 -24.66 4.85
N ARG A 394 9.61 -23.50 5.06
CA ARG A 394 9.79 -22.91 6.39
C ARG A 394 8.46 -22.50 7.02
N MET A 395 7.55 -21.92 6.23
CA MET A 395 6.20 -21.57 6.67
C MET A 395 5.40 -22.81 7.06
N LEU A 396 5.49 -23.87 6.25
CA LEU A 396 4.84 -25.16 6.51
C LEU A 396 5.33 -25.76 7.83
N ARG A 397 6.65 -25.86 8.01
CA ARG A 397 7.27 -26.39 9.24
C ARG A 397 6.89 -25.58 10.48
N ARG A 398 6.85 -24.26 10.40
CA ARG A 398 6.45 -23.40 11.53
C ARG A 398 5.01 -23.68 11.98
N GLU A 399 4.10 -23.90 11.04
CA GLU A 399 2.71 -24.24 11.37
C GLU A 399 2.59 -25.66 11.93
N LEU A 400 3.28 -26.63 11.32
CA LEU A 400 3.33 -28.00 11.82
C LEU A 400 3.92 -28.07 13.24
N ASP A 401 4.95 -27.27 13.55
CA ASP A 401 5.53 -27.18 14.90
C ASP A 401 4.52 -26.67 15.92
N GLY A 402 3.70 -25.68 15.54
CA GLY A 402 2.60 -25.18 16.35
C GLY A 402 1.55 -26.26 16.61
N LYS A 403 1.11 -26.95 15.54
CA LYS A 403 0.15 -28.06 15.62
C LYS A 403 0.68 -29.24 16.44
N LEU A 404 1.98 -29.55 16.33
CA LEU A 404 2.65 -30.60 17.10
C LEU A 404 2.65 -30.31 18.59
N ARG A 405 3.03 -29.10 18.99
CA ARG A 405 2.98 -28.68 20.40
C ARG A 405 1.56 -28.77 20.95
N LYS A 406 0.57 -28.32 20.17
CA LYS A 406 -0.85 -28.43 20.53
C LYS A 406 -1.27 -29.88 20.71
N ALA A 407 -0.99 -30.76 19.75
CA ALA A 407 -1.34 -32.17 19.82
C ALA A 407 -0.71 -32.89 21.03
N ILE A 408 0.57 -32.59 21.35
CA ILE A 408 1.24 -33.12 22.55
C ILE A 408 0.56 -32.60 23.83
N ASN A 409 0.15 -31.34 23.87
CA ASN A 409 -0.53 -30.78 25.05
C ASN A 409 -1.94 -31.34 25.22
N ASP A 410 -2.67 -31.55 24.13
CA ASP A 410 -4.06 -32.00 24.13
C ASP A 410 -4.19 -33.51 24.42
N ILE A 411 -3.15 -34.31 24.16
CA ILE A 411 -3.21 -35.75 24.44
C ILE A 411 -3.37 -36.01 25.95
N GLN A 412 -4.47 -36.67 26.33
CA GLN A 412 -4.67 -37.06 27.72
C GLN A 412 -3.72 -38.22 28.08
N ILE A 413 -3.08 -38.11 29.24
CA ILE A 413 -2.18 -39.14 29.77
C ILE A 413 -2.58 -39.45 31.22
N PRO A 414 -2.33 -40.68 31.71
CA PRO A 414 -2.62 -41.04 33.10
C PRO A 414 -1.74 -40.22 34.03
N LYS A 415 -2.32 -39.75 35.14
CA LYS A 415 -1.58 -39.11 36.24
C LYS A 415 -0.50 -40.05 36.80
N ARG A 416 -0.82 -41.35 36.85
CA ARG A 416 0.06 -42.46 37.26
C ARG A 416 0.41 -43.37 36.09
N PRO A 417 1.36 -42.99 35.21
CA PRO A 417 1.73 -43.82 34.08
C PRO A 417 2.44 -45.11 34.53
N PRO A 418 1.91 -46.31 34.20
CA PRO A 418 2.52 -47.59 34.60
C PRO A 418 3.96 -47.77 34.07
N ILE A 419 4.25 -47.21 32.90
CA ILE A 419 5.55 -47.30 32.23
C ILE A 419 6.69 -46.61 32.97
N SER A 420 7.75 -47.37 33.31
CA SER A 420 8.90 -46.90 34.10
C SER A 420 9.70 -45.75 33.50
N ASN A 421 10.23 -44.86 34.35
CA ASN A 421 11.15 -43.77 33.95
C ASN A 421 12.36 -44.28 33.17
N ALA A 422 12.87 -45.47 33.49
CA ALA A 422 13.96 -46.10 32.76
C ALA A 422 13.55 -46.53 31.34
N GLN A 423 12.33 -47.04 31.13
CA GLN A 423 11.82 -47.41 29.81
C GLN A 423 11.49 -46.17 28.96
N ILE A 424 10.88 -45.15 29.58
CA ILE A 424 10.63 -43.87 28.91
C ILE A 424 11.96 -43.26 28.46
N SER A 425 12.96 -43.18 29.34
CA SER A 425 14.25 -42.58 29.02
C SER A 425 14.98 -43.31 27.90
N ARG A 426 14.98 -44.65 27.90
CA ARG A 426 15.56 -45.45 26.82
C ARG A 426 14.90 -45.20 25.47
N LEU A 427 13.56 -45.23 25.41
CA LEU A 427 12.85 -45.02 24.15
C LEU A 427 13.05 -43.59 23.62
N ARG A 428 13.13 -42.59 24.51
CA ARG A 428 13.45 -41.20 24.12
C ARG A 428 14.85 -41.06 23.54
N ILE A 429 15.86 -41.74 24.10
CA ILE A 429 17.22 -41.75 23.54
C ILE A 429 17.16 -42.29 22.11
N ILE A 430 16.49 -43.42 21.90
CA ILE A 430 16.36 -44.05 20.58
C ILE A 430 15.61 -43.14 19.59
N ALA A 431 14.53 -42.50 20.02
CA ALA A 431 13.79 -41.55 19.19
C ALA A 431 14.66 -40.35 18.79
N ARG A 432 15.44 -39.80 19.73
CA ARG A 432 16.34 -38.67 19.47
C ARG A 432 17.51 -39.03 18.54
N GLU A 433 18.03 -40.24 18.65
CA GLU A 433 19.06 -40.77 17.73
C GLU A 433 18.51 -41.04 16.34
N ALA A 434 17.23 -41.46 16.22
CA ALA A 434 16.57 -41.69 14.94
C ALA A 434 16.17 -40.40 14.22
N LEU A 435 15.95 -39.31 14.96
CA LEU A 435 15.39 -38.06 14.43
C LEU A 435 16.21 -37.39 13.30
N PRO A 436 17.55 -37.26 13.38
CA PRO A 436 18.34 -36.56 12.35
C PRO A 436 18.19 -37.15 10.94
N HIS A 437 17.86 -38.44 10.84
CA HIS A 437 17.75 -39.17 9.58
C HIS A 437 16.33 -39.70 9.30
N GLY A 438 15.35 -39.42 10.18
CA GLY A 438 14.00 -39.97 10.04
C GLY A 438 13.95 -41.50 10.11
N ASP A 439 14.84 -42.14 10.89
CA ASP A 439 15.00 -43.60 10.95
C ASP A 439 13.92 -44.28 11.82
N LEU A 440 12.72 -44.44 11.24
CA LEU A 440 11.63 -45.16 11.89
C LEU A 440 11.94 -46.64 12.11
N ALA A 441 12.77 -47.25 11.24
CA ALA A 441 13.13 -48.67 11.34
C ALA A 441 13.87 -48.97 12.65
N ARG A 442 14.69 -48.04 13.15
CA ARG A 442 15.34 -48.16 14.47
C ARG A 442 14.33 -48.23 15.62
N LEU A 443 13.31 -47.38 15.59
CA LEU A 443 12.23 -47.37 16.59
C LEU A 443 11.39 -48.65 16.50
N GLN A 444 11.07 -49.09 15.28
CA GLN A 444 10.31 -50.31 15.05
C GLN A 444 11.07 -51.55 15.52
N ARG A 445 12.37 -51.64 15.23
CA ARG A 445 13.25 -52.72 15.73
C ARG A 445 13.29 -52.77 17.25
N TYR A 446 13.41 -51.61 17.91
CA TYR A 446 13.38 -51.57 19.37
C TYR A 446 12.03 -52.06 19.94
N LEU A 447 10.92 -51.68 19.30
CA LEU A 447 9.59 -52.14 19.69
C LEU A 447 9.47 -53.67 19.60
N GLU A 448 9.90 -54.26 18.48
CA GLU A 448 9.84 -55.71 18.25
C GLU A 448 10.79 -56.48 19.17
N GLU A 449 12.07 -56.09 19.23
CA GLU A 449 13.11 -56.88 19.90
C GLU A 449 13.15 -56.68 21.41
N ASN A 450 12.71 -55.53 21.94
CA ASN A 450 12.88 -55.19 23.36
C ASN A 450 11.56 -54.99 24.12
N ILE A 451 10.57 -54.35 23.51
CA ILE A 451 9.28 -54.08 24.16
C ILE A 451 8.38 -55.31 24.07
N LYS A 452 8.24 -55.90 22.88
CA LYS A 452 7.36 -57.06 22.69
C LYS A 452 7.93 -58.34 23.29
N THR A 453 9.23 -58.62 23.20
CA THR A 453 9.79 -59.90 23.69
C THR A 453 9.69 -60.11 25.20
N ARG A 454 9.70 -59.04 26.00
CA ARG A 454 9.77 -59.12 27.47
C ARG A 454 8.41 -58.84 28.10
N ARG A 455 7.77 -59.87 28.70
CA ARG A 455 6.42 -59.77 29.29
C ARG A 455 6.26 -58.57 30.23
N SER A 456 7.19 -58.37 31.17
CA SER A 456 7.13 -57.28 32.16
C SER A 456 7.26 -55.88 31.54
N VAL A 457 7.95 -55.75 30.41
CA VAL A 457 8.07 -54.49 29.66
C VAL A 457 6.82 -54.29 28.81
N ARG A 458 6.38 -55.33 28.09
CA ARG A 458 5.14 -55.32 27.30
C ARG A 458 3.95 -54.87 28.15
N ASP A 459 3.77 -55.44 29.34
CA ASP A 459 2.68 -55.10 30.26
C ASP A 459 2.72 -53.62 30.69
N GLN A 460 3.90 -53.02 30.84
CA GLN A 460 4.03 -51.60 31.17
C GLN A 460 3.51 -50.68 30.05
N PHE A 461 3.86 -50.99 28.80
CA PHE A 461 3.37 -50.26 27.63
C PHE A 461 1.88 -50.54 27.39
N ASP A 462 1.46 -51.80 27.52
CA ASP A 462 0.07 -52.24 27.37
C ASP A 462 -0.86 -51.78 28.46
N ARG A 463 -0.38 -51.35 29.63
CA ARG A 463 -1.20 -50.74 30.70
C ARG A 463 -1.21 -49.22 30.64
N THR A 464 -0.27 -48.60 29.93
CA THR A 464 -0.27 -47.15 29.72
C THR A 464 -1.32 -46.81 28.66
N ARG A 465 -2.25 -45.90 29.00
CA ARG A 465 -3.39 -45.50 28.15
C ARG A 465 -3.19 -44.06 27.69
N LEU A 466 -3.50 -43.75 26.44
CA LEU A 466 -3.40 -42.41 25.87
C LEU A 466 -4.76 -41.96 25.30
N GLY A 467 -5.03 -40.66 25.39
CA GLY A 467 -6.25 -40.05 24.86
C GLY A 467 -7.51 -40.39 25.65
N SER A 468 -8.63 -39.78 25.26
CA SER A 468 -9.95 -39.98 25.86
C SER A 468 -10.51 -41.39 25.66
N GLU A 469 -10.17 -42.03 24.55
CA GLU A 469 -10.59 -43.40 24.21
C GLU A 469 -9.75 -44.49 24.89
N GLY A 470 -8.67 -44.11 25.60
CA GLY A 470 -7.81 -45.05 26.32
C GLY A 470 -7.04 -46.00 25.39
N GLU A 471 -6.42 -45.47 24.34
CA GLU A 471 -5.57 -46.24 23.42
C GLU A 471 -4.33 -46.80 24.16
N ARG A 472 -3.95 -48.06 23.93
CA ARG A 472 -2.73 -48.63 24.55
C ARG A 472 -1.49 -47.98 23.95
N LEU A 473 -0.50 -47.60 24.77
CA LEU A 473 0.73 -46.97 24.28
C LEU A 473 1.48 -47.86 23.26
N SER A 474 1.47 -49.18 23.45
CA SER A 474 2.02 -50.16 22.50
C SER A 474 1.37 -50.05 21.12
N ARG A 475 0.04 -50.17 21.04
CA ARG A 475 -0.74 -50.04 19.80
C ARG A 475 -0.57 -48.65 19.19
N TRP A 476 -0.56 -47.61 20.02
CA TRP A 476 -0.32 -46.24 19.59
C TRP A 476 1.03 -46.14 18.86
N LEU A 477 2.11 -46.68 19.45
CA LEU A 477 3.43 -46.70 18.81
C LEU A 477 3.43 -47.54 17.51
N GLU A 478 2.81 -48.72 17.50
CA GLU A 478 2.74 -49.60 16.32
C GLU A 478 2.09 -48.92 15.12
N GLU A 479 0.93 -48.28 15.33
CA GLU A 479 0.20 -47.60 14.25
C GLU A 479 1.04 -46.47 13.65
N ARG A 480 1.68 -45.63 14.48
CA ARG A 480 2.43 -44.48 13.97
C ARG A 480 3.75 -44.89 13.33
N LEU A 481 4.37 -46.00 13.77
CA LEU A 481 5.58 -46.53 13.14
C LEU A 481 5.29 -47.27 11.83
N SER A 482 4.14 -47.95 11.72
CA SER A 482 3.74 -48.66 10.50
C SER A 482 3.11 -47.75 9.45
N GLN A 483 2.46 -46.65 9.87
CA GLN A 483 1.80 -45.69 8.99
C GLN A 483 2.15 -44.24 9.43
N PRO A 484 3.36 -43.74 9.14
CA PRO A 484 3.82 -42.43 9.62
C PRO A 484 2.97 -41.25 9.10
N GLU A 485 2.32 -41.39 7.94
CA GLU A 485 1.38 -40.39 7.39
C GLU A 485 0.17 -40.14 8.32
N THR A 486 -0.18 -41.07 9.21
CA THR A 486 -1.26 -40.88 10.20
C THR A 486 -0.97 -39.75 11.18
N VAL A 487 0.29 -39.30 11.30
CA VAL A 487 0.68 -38.16 12.12
C VAL A 487 -0.11 -36.89 11.76
N TRP A 488 -0.45 -36.69 10.47
CA TRP A 488 -1.20 -35.52 10.02
C TRP A 488 -2.62 -35.48 10.57
N ASN A 489 -3.25 -36.66 10.75
CA ASN A 489 -4.55 -36.75 11.41
C ASN A 489 -4.48 -36.34 12.87
N LYS A 490 -3.44 -36.77 13.59
CA LYS A 490 -3.23 -36.43 15.01
C LYS A 490 -2.85 -34.97 15.21
N LEU A 491 -2.24 -34.34 14.21
CA LEU A 491 -1.91 -32.92 14.19
C LEU A 491 -3.07 -32.02 13.70
N GLY A 492 -4.13 -32.59 13.13
CA GLY A 492 -5.18 -31.84 12.43
C GLY A 492 -4.60 -31.03 11.25
N ALA A 493 -3.75 -31.67 10.45
CA ALA A 493 -2.96 -31.06 9.38
C ALA A 493 -3.21 -31.68 8.00
N GLN A 494 -4.29 -32.45 7.81
CA GLN A 494 -4.51 -33.33 6.66
C GLN A 494 -4.40 -32.65 5.29
N ASN A 495 -4.76 -31.38 5.18
CA ASN A 495 -4.76 -30.63 3.92
C ASN A 495 -3.73 -29.49 3.91
N LEU A 496 -2.71 -29.57 4.77
CA LEU A 496 -1.81 -28.45 4.98
C LEU A 496 -0.84 -28.28 3.82
N SER A 497 -0.92 -27.12 3.17
CA SER A 497 0.03 -26.70 2.14
C SER A 497 0.33 -25.21 2.25
N LYS A 498 1.45 -24.80 1.64
CA LYS A 498 1.85 -23.40 1.49
C LYS A 498 2.16 -23.12 0.04
N ARG A 499 1.56 -22.05 -0.49
CA ARG A 499 1.76 -21.56 -1.85
C ARG A 499 2.45 -20.21 -1.82
N ILE A 500 3.39 -19.98 -2.73
CA ILE A 500 4.03 -18.69 -2.99
C ILE A 500 4.06 -18.50 -4.52
N GLY A 501 3.45 -17.43 -5.03
CA GLY A 501 3.27 -17.27 -6.47
C GLY A 501 2.33 -18.33 -7.06
N ASP A 502 2.33 -18.48 -8.39
CA ASP A 502 1.43 -19.42 -9.08
C ASP A 502 1.93 -20.87 -9.05
N ASN A 503 3.26 -21.04 -9.12
CA ASN A 503 3.90 -22.30 -9.43
C ASN A 503 4.73 -22.92 -8.28
N VAL A 504 4.81 -22.29 -7.11
CA VAL A 504 5.47 -22.88 -5.93
C VAL A 504 4.43 -23.31 -4.91
N GLN A 505 4.29 -24.61 -4.72
CA GLN A 505 3.44 -25.20 -3.69
C GLN A 505 4.23 -26.28 -2.95
N VAL A 506 4.23 -26.20 -1.62
CA VAL A 506 4.80 -27.22 -0.74
C VAL A 506 3.68 -27.77 0.12
N SER A 507 3.50 -29.09 0.10
CA SER A 507 2.48 -29.81 0.88
C SER A 507 3.11 -30.86 1.78
N ILE A 508 2.32 -31.31 2.77
CA ILE A 508 2.65 -32.52 3.53
C ILE A 508 2.52 -33.80 2.68
N HIS A 509 1.59 -33.82 1.73
CA HIS A 509 1.38 -34.97 0.84
C HIS A 509 2.61 -35.19 -0.05
N GLY A 510 3.07 -36.43 -0.11
CA GLY A 510 4.25 -36.83 -0.89
C GLY A 510 5.59 -36.50 -0.23
N ASN A 511 5.60 -36.12 1.05
CA ASN A 511 6.83 -35.80 1.80
C ASN A 511 7.08 -36.78 2.95
N GLU A 512 7.49 -38.00 2.60
CA GLU A 512 7.74 -39.09 3.56
C GLU A 512 8.77 -38.71 4.63
N ALA A 513 9.83 -38.01 4.25
CA ALA A 513 10.86 -37.54 5.20
C ALA A 513 10.26 -36.65 6.29
N LEU A 514 9.32 -35.77 5.92
CA LEU A 514 8.62 -34.91 6.87
C LEU A 514 7.67 -35.72 7.75
N ALA A 515 6.96 -36.71 7.19
CA ALA A 515 6.10 -37.60 7.96
C ALA A 515 6.89 -38.39 9.01
N HIS A 516 8.07 -38.90 8.64
CA HIS A 516 8.97 -39.60 9.54
C HIS A 516 9.47 -38.68 10.66
N GLU A 517 9.97 -37.49 10.31
CA GLU A 517 10.45 -36.50 11.27
C GLU A 517 9.36 -36.15 12.30
N TYR A 518 8.16 -35.78 11.84
CA TYR A 518 7.08 -35.36 12.74
C TYR A 518 6.50 -36.52 13.54
N THR A 519 6.53 -37.74 13.01
CA THR A 519 6.18 -38.95 13.77
C THR A 519 7.13 -39.16 14.94
N ILE A 520 8.44 -39.10 14.70
CA ILE A 520 9.45 -39.26 15.75
C ILE A 520 9.33 -38.15 16.79
N ARG A 521 9.12 -36.90 16.36
CA ARG A 521 8.95 -35.75 17.27
C ARG A 521 7.69 -35.86 18.11
N LEU A 522 6.59 -36.37 17.56
CA LEU A 522 5.37 -36.65 18.31
C LEU A 522 5.61 -37.72 19.37
N ILE A 523 6.29 -38.82 19.00
CA ILE A 523 6.65 -39.90 19.93
C ILE A 523 7.51 -39.35 21.08
N ASP A 524 8.63 -38.65 20.81
CA ASP A 524 9.48 -38.08 21.87
C ASP A 524 8.71 -37.07 22.73
N GLY A 525 7.84 -36.26 22.13
CA GLY A 525 6.99 -35.29 22.82
C GLY A 525 6.03 -35.93 23.82
N VAL A 526 5.32 -36.99 23.41
CA VAL A 526 4.41 -37.74 24.28
C VAL A 526 5.18 -38.43 25.41
N LEU A 527 6.33 -39.03 25.10
CA LEU A 527 7.20 -39.65 26.09
C LEU A 527 7.77 -38.64 27.09
N ALA A 528 8.11 -37.44 26.63
CA ALA A 528 8.54 -36.34 27.50
C ALA A 528 7.44 -35.93 28.49
N LYS A 529 6.19 -35.88 28.01
CA LYS A 529 5.01 -35.59 28.83
C LYS A 529 4.79 -36.68 29.89
N LEU A 530 4.87 -37.95 29.50
CA LEU A 530 4.79 -39.10 30.42
C LEU A 530 5.90 -39.07 31.48
N ALA A 531 7.13 -38.74 31.09
CA ALA A 531 8.26 -38.60 32.02
C ALA A 531 8.03 -37.46 33.02
N LYS A 532 7.42 -36.35 32.57
CA LYS A 532 7.11 -35.21 33.43
C LYS A 532 6.11 -35.60 34.51
N GLU A 533 4.97 -36.20 34.15
CA GLU A 533 3.95 -36.62 35.14
C GLU A 533 4.53 -37.59 36.18
N ARG A 534 5.34 -38.55 35.73
CA ARG A 534 5.97 -39.52 36.62
C ARG A 534 6.94 -38.88 37.63
N ARG A 535 7.68 -37.84 37.21
CA ARG A 535 8.59 -37.09 38.11
C ARG A 535 7.84 -36.25 39.14
N THR A 536 6.69 -35.70 38.77
CA THR A 536 5.84 -34.93 39.70
C THR A 536 5.35 -35.82 40.86
N GLU A 537 5.19 -37.12 40.61
CA GLU A 537 4.78 -38.10 41.62
C GLU A 537 5.94 -38.66 42.46
N ASP A 538 7.12 -38.85 41.88
CA ASP A 538 8.32 -39.37 42.59
C ASP A 538 8.93 -38.36 43.59
N GLY A 539 8.23 -37.26 43.93
CA GLY A 539 8.66 -36.27 44.94
C GLY A 539 9.62 -35.19 44.43
N GLY A 540 9.77 -35.03 43.12
CA GLY A 540 10.65 -34.03 42.50
C GLY A 540 10.06 -32.63 42.45
N SER A 541 9.81 -32.00 43.60
CA SER A 541 9.70 -30.54 43.70
C SER A 541 11.08 -30.00 44.10
N ARG A 542 11.88 -29.60 43.12
CA ARG A 542 12.95 -28.61 43.31
C ARG A 542 12.80 -27.53 42.26
#